data_AF-A0A0M8QJI9-F1
#
_entry.id   AF-A0A0M8QJI9-F1
#
_cell.length_a   1.000
_cell.length_b   1.000
_cell.length_c   1.000
_cell.angle_alpha   90.00
_cell.angle_beta   90.00
_cell.angle_gamma   90.00
#
_symmetry.space_group_name_H-M   'P 1'
#
loop_
_entity.id
_entity.type
_entity.pdbx_description
1 polymer ?
#
loop_
_entity_poly.entity_id
_entity_poly.type
_entity_poly.pdbx_seq_one_letter_code
_entity_poly.pdbx_strand_id
1 'polypeptide(L)'
;GATLQQIAELTASGCQIVRVACPTQDDADALPVIARKSQIPVIADIHFQPKYVFAAIEAGCAAVRVNPGNIKQFDDKVKEIAKAARDHGTPIRIG
;
A
#
# COMPACT_ATOMS: atom_id res chain seq x y z
N GLY A 1 -4.10 13.69 -10.80
CA GLY A 1 -2.65 13.42 -10.79
C GLY A 1 -2.36 12.29 -11.75
N ALA A 2 -1.15 12.23 -12.30
CA ALA A 2 -0.76 11.25 -13.32
C ALA A 2 -1.09 9.79 -12.92
N THR A 3 -0.86 9.42 -11.66
CA THR A 3 -1.19 8.08 -11.14
C THR A 3 -2.67 7.73 -11.25
N LEU A 4 -3.57 8.65 -10.91
CA LEU A 4 -5.02 8.41 -11.01
C LEU A 4 -5.48 8.25 -12.47
N GLN A 5 -4.84 8.96 -13.39
CA GLN A 5 -5.12 8.83 -14.81
C GLN A 5 -4.71 7.43 -15.31
N GLN A 6 -3.50 6.98 -14.96
CA GLN A 6 -3.06 5.62 -15.32
C GLN A 6 -3.92 4.53 -14.67
N ILE A 7 -4.39 4.73 -13.43
CA ILE A 7 -5.32 3.80 -12.79
C ILE A 7 -6.64 3.70 -13.59
N ALA A 8 -7.17 4.83 -14.07
CA ALA A 8 -8.38 4.85 -14.90
C ALA A 8 -8.17 4.12 -16.24
N GLU A 9 -7.02 4.32 -16.89
CA GLU A 9 -6.64 3.64 -18.14
C GLU A 9 -6.51 2.11 -17.94
N LEU A 10 -5.87 1.69 -16.84
CA LEU A 10 -5.79 0.28 -16.46
C LEU A 10 -7.17 -0.31 -16.16
N THR A 11 -8.03 0.44 -15.45
CA THR A 11 -9.41 0.03 -15.15
C THR A 11 -10.21 -0.17 -16.44
N ALA A 12 -10.12 0.76 -17.40
CA ALA A 12 -10.78 0.65 -18.70
C ALA A 12 -10.27 -0.54 -19.53
N SER A 13 -9.03 -0.98 -19.28
CA SER A 13 -8.43 -2.16 -19.90
C SER A 13 -8.79 -3.48 -19.20
N GLY A 14 -9.62 -3.45 -18.16
CA GLY A 14 -10.06 -4.63 -17.41
C GLY A 14 -9.21 -4.98 -16.18
N CYS A 15 -8.30 -4.11 -15.75
CA CYS A 15 -7.57 -4.29 -14.50
C CYS A 15 -8.54 -4.23 -13.31
N GLN A 16 -8.46 -5.21 -12.41
CA GLN A 16 -9.36 -5.32 -11.26
C GLN A 16 -8.73 -4.84 -9.95
N ILE A 17 -7.40 -4.82 -9.86
CA ILE A 17 -6.64 -4.40 -8.69
C ILE A 17 -5.33 -3.81 -9.19
N VAL A 18 -4.97 -2.62 -8.70
CA VAL A 18 -3.72 -1.95 -9.07
C VAL A 18 -2.73 -1.96 -7.91
N ARG A 19 -1.44 -2.01 -8.23
CA ARG A 19 -0.37 -1.85 -7.25
C ARG A 19 0.41 -0.58 -7.55
N VAL A 20 0.68 0.22 -6.51
CA VAL A 20 1.41 1.48 -6.59
C VAL A 20 2.63 1.41 -5.68
N ALA A 21 3.80 1.78 -6.20
CA ALA A 21 5.04 1.82 -5.43
C ALA A 21 5.02 2.99 -4.45
N CYS A 22 5.53 2.77 -3.23
CA CYS A 22 5.64 3.81 -2.19
C CYS A 22 7.06 3.88 -1.62
N PRO A 23 8.06 4.35 -2.41
CA PRO A 23 9.45 4.44 -1.96
C PRO A 23 9.75 5.63 -1.04
N THR A 24 8.98 6.72 -1.12
CA THR A 24 9.27 7.99 -0.41
C THR A 24 8.12 8.45 0.48
N GLN A 25 8.35 9.55 1.23
CA GLN A 25 7.31 10.16 2.06
C GLN A 25 6.21 10.80 1.22
N ASP A 26 6.56 11.49 0.14
CA ASP A 26 5.59 12.10 -0.77
C ASP A 26 4.65 11.06 -1.38
N ASP A 27 5.16 9.85 -1.66
CA ASP A 27 4.33 8.74 -2.13
C ASP A 27 3.34 8.28 -1.06
N ALA A 28 3.79 8.15 0.19
CA ALA A 28 2.95 7.76 1.32
C ALA A 28 1.86 8.81 1.58
N ASP A 29 2.20 10.09 1.51
CA ASP A 29 1.30 11.22 1.71
C ASP A 29 0.26 11.33 0.57
N ALA A 30 0.57 10.81 -0.62
CA ALA A 30 -0.35 10.74 -1.75
C ALA A 30 -1.36 9.57 -1.65
N LEU A 31 -1.06 8.50 -0.90
CA LEU A 31 -1.89 7.30 -0.81
C LEU A 31 -3.34 7.57 -0.41
N PRO A 32 -3.68 8.44 0.58
CA PRO A 32 -5.06 8.68 0.97
C PRO A 32 -5.92 9.21 -0.18
N VAL A 33 -5.35 10.09 -1.02
CA VAL A 33 -6.05 10.64 -2.18
C VAL A 33 -6.18 9.58 -3.28
N ILE A 34 -5.12 8.78 -3.50
CA ILE A 34 -5.11 7.73 -4.52
C ILE A 34 -6.12 6.64 -4.16
N ALA A 35 -6.06 6.08 -2.95
CA ALA A 35 -6.94 5.02 -2.47
C ALA A 35 -8.41 5.45 -2.50
N ARG A 36 -8.72 6.69 -2.05
CA ARG A 36 -10.09 7.21 -2.04
C ARG A 36 -10.66 7.48 -3.43
N LYS A 37 -9.84 7.92 -4.39
CA LYS A 37 -10.31 8.30 -5.74
C LYS A 37 -10.21 7.18 -6.77
N SER A 38 -9.48 6.11 -6.47
CA SER A 38 -9.36 4.96 -7.36
C SER A 38 -10.70 4.26 -7.54
N GLN A 39 -11.00 3.84 -8.78
CA GLN A 39 -12.19 3.04 -9.09
C GLN A 39 -12.01 1.54 -8.78
N ILE A 40 -10.77 1.12 -8.54
CA ILE A 40 -10.39 -0.26 -8.22
C ILE A 40 -9.52 -0.32 -6.95
N PRO A 41 -9.48 -1.45 -6.23
CA PRO A 41 -8.60 -1.63 -5.07
C PRO A 41 -7.14 -1.26 -5.36
N VAL A 42 -6.54 -0.48 -4.46
CA VAL A 42 -5.14 -0.06 -4.52
C VAL A 42 -4.32 -0.85 -3.50
N ILE A 43 -3.27 -1.51 -3.96
CA ILE A 43 -2.26 -2.18 -3.13
C ILE A 43 -1.02 -1.29 -3.05
N ALA A 44 -0.61 -0.90 -1.84
CA ALA A 44 0.67 -0.23 -1.63
C ALA A 44 1.83 -1.23 -1.67
N ASP A 45 2.87 -0.95 -2.44
CA ASP A 45 4.09 -1.77 -2.53
C ASP A 45 5.26 -1.14 -1.79
N ILE A 46 5.66 -1.76 -0.68
CA ILE A 46 6.61 -1.19 0.27
C ILE A 46 7.79 -2.13 0.45
N HIS A 47 8.99 -1.59 0.25
CA HIS A 47 10.23 -2.37 0.26
C HIS A 47 11.04 -2.21 1.54
N PHE A 48 11.15 -1.00 2.11
CA PHE A 48 12.21 -0.70 3.09
C PHE A 48 11.73 -0.15 4.43
N GLN A 49 10.65 0.65 4.47
CA GLN A 49 10.34 1.43 5.67
C GLN A 49 9.02 0.98 6.33
N PRO A 50 9.06 0.44 7.56
CA PRO A 50 7.87 0.07 8.33
C PRO A 50 6.85 1.21 8.46
N LYS A 51 7.32 2.46 8.59
CA LYS A 51 6.43 3.63 8.71
C LYS A 51 5.47 3.78 7.52
N TYR A 52 5.89 3.41 6.31
CA TYR A 52 5.02 3.49 5.14
C TYR A 52 3.96 2.38 5.15
N VAL A 53 4.20 1.27 5.83
CA VAL A 53 3.20 0.21 5.98
C VAL A 53 2.03 0.72 6.82
N PHE A 54 2.33 1.39 7.93
CA PHE A 54 1.30 2.04 8.76
C PHE A 54 0.57 3.14 7.97
N ALA A 55 1.32 4.00 7.27
CA ALA A 55 0.71 5.06 6.44
C ALA A 55 -0.22 4.48 5.36
N ALA A 56 0.14 3.37 4.73
CA ALA A 56 -0.70 2.72 3.72
C ALA A 56 -1.98 2.10 4.32
N ILE A 57 -1.88 1.51 5.51
CA ILE A 57 -3.03 0.98 6.26
C ILE A 57 -3.99 2.13 6.61
N GLU A 58 -3.47 3.22 7.20
CA GLU A 58 -4.26 4.40 7.59
C GLU A 58 -4.85 5.14 6.38
N ALA A 59 -4.14 5.14 5.24
CA ALA A 59 -4.61 5.71 3.99
C ALA A 59 -5.81 4.98 3.38
N GLY A 60 -6.19 3.81 3.90
CA GLY A 60 -7.29 3.00 3.37
C GLY A 60 -6.90 2.23 2.10
N CYS A 61 -5.62 1.88 1.93
CA CYS A 61 -5.22 0.96 0.86
C CYS A 61 -5.89 -0.41 1.08
N ALA A 62 -6.33 -1.03 -0.01
CA ALA A 62 -7.06 -2.29 0.04
C ALA A 62 -6.19 -3.48 0.46
N ALA A 63 -4.87 -3.39 0.27
CA ALA A 63 -3.88 -4.28 0.86
C ALA A 63 -2.52 -3.58 0.90
N VAL A 64 -1.59 -4.14 1.67
CA VAL A 64 -0.18 -3.73 1.63
C VAL A 64 0.67 -4.94 1.24
N ARG A 65 1.56 -4.77 0.27
CA ARG A 65 2.62 -5.76 0.01
C ARG A 65 3.91 -5.36 0.67
N VAL A 66 4.49 -6.30 1.41
CA VAL A 66 5.78 -6.18 2.09
C VAL A 66 6.73 -7.26 1.57
N ASN A 67 8.00 -6.90 1.41
CA ASN A 67 9.05 -7.81 0.97
C ASN A 67 9.91 -8.29 2.16
N PRO A 68 9.86 -9.58 2.55
CA PRO A 68 10.51 -10.08 3.75
C PRO A 68 12.04 -10.17 3.64
N GLY A 69 12.61 -10.15 2.44
CA GLY A 69 14.08 -10.11 2.26
C GLY A 69 14.76 -8.90 2.93
N ASN A 70 13.98 -7.86 3.27
CA ASN A 70 14.45 -6.66 3.97
C ASN A 70 14.07 -6.65 5.47
N ILE A 71 13.55 -7.76 6.00
CA ILE A 71 12.95 -7.82 7.35
C ILE A 71 13.93 -7.54 8.49
N LYS A 72 15.25 -7.58 8.30
CA LYS A 72 16.17 -7.11 9.35
C LYS A 72 15.90 -5.67 9.81
N GLN A 73 15.26 -4.84 8.97
CA GLN A 73 14.77 -3.50 9.34
C GLN A 73 13.33 -3.47 9.90
N PHE A 74 12.62 -4.59 9.82
CA PHE A 74 11.23 -4.78 10.23
C PHE A 74 11.06 -5.71 11.44
N ASP A 75 12.09 -6.46 11.86
CA ASP A 75 11.99 -7.52 12.88
C ASP A 75 11.32 -7.02 14.17
N ASP A 76 11.61 -5.77 14.58
CA ASP A 76 11.02 -5.17 15.78
C ASP A 76 9.57 -4.65 15.57
N LYS A 77 9.07 -4.63 14.33
CA LYS A 77 7.78 -4.03 13.95
C LYS A 77 6.77 -5.00 13.33
N VAL A 78 7.15 -6.25 13.04
CA VAL A 78 6.24 -7.24 12.44
C VAL A 78 4.96 -7.41 13.28
N LYS A 79 5.09 -7.51 14.62
CA LYS A 79 3.94 -7.67 15.52
C LYS A 79 3.01 -6.46 15.49
N GLU A 80 3.56 -5.26 15.46
CA GLU A 80 2.80 -4.01 15.38
C GLU A 80 2.09 -3.87 14.03
N ILE A 81 2.78 -4.19 12.93
CA ILE A 81 2.20 -4.20 11.58
C ILE A 81 1.05 -5.20 11.51
N ALA A 82 1.25 -6.42 11.99
CA ALA A 82 0.21 -7.46 11.98
C ALA A 82 -1.02 -7.05 12.81
N LYS A 83 -0.80 -6.36 13.94
CA LYS A 83 -1.89 -5.81 14.75
C LYS A 83 -2.62 -4.69 14.01
N ALA A 84 -1.90 -3.70 13.49
CA ALA A 84 -2.50 -2.58 12.76
C ALA A 84 -3.31 -3.05 11.55
N ALA A 85 -2.75 -3.99 10.78
CA ALA A 85 -3.42 -4.61 9.64
C ALA A 85 -4.72 -5.33 10.05
N ARG A 86 -4.68 -6.09 11.16
CA ARG A 86 -5.87 -6.75 11.70
C ARG A 86 -6.93 -5.75 12.16
N ASP A 87 -6.53 -4.72 12.89
CA ASP A 87 -7.44 -3.72 13.45
C ASP A 87 -8.16 -2.93 12.34
N HIS A 88 -7.51 -2.73 11.19
CA HIS A 88 -8.07 -2.03 10.03
C HIS A 88 -8.68 -2.97 8.98
N GLY A 89 -8.60 -4.29 9.18
CA GLY A 89 -9.05 -5.27 8.18
C GLY A 89 -8.24 -5.24 6.87
N THR A 90 -7.01 -4.74 6.89
CA THR A 90 -6.14 -4.61 5.72
C THR A 90 -5.30 -5.88 5.53
N PRO A 91 -5.46 -6.64 4.43
CA PRO A 91 -4.62 -7.79 4.13
C PRO A 91 -3.16 -7.38 3.89
N ILE A 92 -2.24 -8.23 4.35
CA ILE A 92 -0.81 -8.12 4.03
C ILE A 92 -0.43 -9.23 3.05
N ARG A 93 0.13 -8.84 1.90
CA ARG A 93 0.74 -9.77 0.93
C ARG A 93 2.23 -9.85 1.19
N ILE A 94 2.74 -11.06 1.46
CA ILE A 94 4.19 -11.31 1.55
C ILE A 94 4.71 -11.57 0.13
N GLY A 95 5.72 -10.79 -0.27
CA GLY A 95 6.38 -10.85 -1.57
C GLY A 95 7.59 -11.75 -1.62
#